data_AF-A0A965MRN7-F1
#
_entry.id   AF-A0A965MRN7-F1
#
_cell.length_a   1.000
_cell.length_b   1.000
_cell.length_c   1.000
_cell.angle_alpha   90.00
_cell.angle_beta   90.00
_cell.angle_gamma   90.00
#
_symmetry.space_group_name_H-M   'P 1'
#
loop_
_entity.id
_entity.type
_entity.pdbx_description
1 polymer ?
#
loop_
_entity_poly.entity_id
_entity_poly.type
_entity_poly.pdbx_seq_one_letter_code
_entity_poly.pdbx_strand_id
1 'polypeptide(L)'
;MSELLTQYFERYAENAITKMKASLIAVDYYERIRLRLVQKEDLSKEIAIIAKVGAAGTMTVVKEAISDYKAQVAGAWELNPRLQDIGKHKISLVVNEREQLPRADVAYQFKSKAGTVKVHITTAGENYTLSINAGKNPMAAQMACIELEKQLTFIALTG
;
A
#
# COMPACT_ATOMS: atom_id res chain seq x y z
N MET A 1 5.07 24.20 8.41
CA MET A 1 5.16 22.93 7.64
C MET A 1 4.23 23.05 6.45
N SER A 2 4.49 22.40 5.32
CA SER A 2 3.56 22.47 4.17
C SER A 2 2.28 21.70 4.47
N GLU A 3 1.15 22.39 4.44
CA GLU A 3 -0.18 21.80 4.63
C GLU A 3 -0.53 20.82 3.50
N LEU A 4 -0.18 21.16 2.25
CA LEU A 4 -0.47 20.33 1.08
C LEU A 4 0.29 18.99 1.12
N LEU A 5 1.57 19.01 1.50
CA LEU A 5 2.34 17.77 1.65
C LEU A 5 1.77 16.90 2.77
N THR A 6 1.44 17.49 3.91
CA THR A 6 0.83 16.76 5.03
C THR A 6 -0.47 16.09 4.60
N GLN A 7 -1.42 16.84 4.06
CA GLN A 7 -2.71 16.30 3.61
C GLN A 7 -2.56 15.21 2.54
N TYR A 8 -1.62 15.38 1.60
CA TYR A 8 -1.34 14.37 0.60
C TYR A 8 -0.88 13.05 1.23
N PHE A 9 0.11 13.11 2.13
CA PHE A 9 0.69 11.91 2.73
C PHE A 9 -0.22 11.27 3.79
N GLU A 10 -1.07 12.05 4.46
CA GLU A 10 -2.16 11.55 5.33
C GLU A 10 -3.16 10.73 4.52
N ARG A 11 -3.73 11.33 3.47
CA ARG A 11 -4.67 10.66 2.58
C ARG A 11 -4.04 9.44 1.89
N TYR A 12 -2.76 9.54 1.55
CA TYR A 12 -1.99 8.42 1.00
C TYR A 12 -1.90 7.26 2.01
N ALA A 13 -1.56 7.53 3.27
CA ALA A 13 -1.49 6.53 4.32
C ALA A 13 -2.86 5.86 4.56
N GLU A 14 -3.93 6.65 4.63
CA GLU A 14 -5.31 6.15 4.79
C GLU A 14 -5.73 5.23 3.64
N ASN A 15 -5.42 5.63 2.41
CA ASN A 15 -5.69 4.82 1.23
C ASN A 15 -4.86 3.54 1.22
N ALA A 16 -3.58 3.59 1.61
CA ALA A 16 -2.72 2.42 1.69
C ALA A 16 -3.25 1.41 2.72
N ILE A 17 -3.63 1.87 3.92
CA ILE A 17 -4.25 1.04 4.96
C ILE A 17 -5.56 0.44 4.46
N THR A 18 -6.41 1.23 3.81
CA THR A 18 -7.69 0.76 3.27
C THR A 18 -7.49 -0.32 2.21
N LYS A 19 -6.54 -0.13 1.29
CA LYS A 19 -6.17 -1.12 0.27
C LYS A 19 -5.63 -2.40 0.91
N MET A 20 -4.69 -2.30 1.85
CA MET A 20 -4.16 -3.46 2.57
C MET A 20 -5.27 -4.25 3.24
N LYS A 21 -6.18 -3.57 3.95
CA LYS A 21 -7.32 -4.20 4.63
C LYS A 21 -8.20 -4.96 3.63
N ALA A 22 -8.57 -4.32 2.52
CA ALA A 22 -9.40 -4.96 1.49
C ALA A 22 -8.70 -6.19 0.88
N SER A 23 -7.41 -6.08 0.57
CA SER A 23 -6.62 -7.18 0.02
C SER A 23 -6.45 -8.33 1.01
N LEU A 24 -6.25 -8.07 2.31
CA LEU A 24 -6.17 -9.12 3.33
C LEU A 24 -7.49 -9.86 3.54
N ILE A 25 -8.62 -9.13 3.55
CA ILE A 25 -9.95 -9.76 3.59
C ILE A 25 -10.13 -10.70 2.40
N ALA A 26 -9.69 -10.28 1.20
CA ALA A 26 -9.74 -11.11 0.02
C ALA A 26 -8.83 -12.36 0.15
N VAL A 27 -7.60 -12.20 0.65
CA VAL A 27 -6.69 -13.33 0.92
C VAL A 27 -7.35 -14.33 1.85
N ASP A 28 -7.92 -13.90 2.97
CA ASP A 28 -8.57 -14.78 3.94
C ASP A 28 -9.77 -15.51 3.34
N TYR A 29 -10.55 -14.83 2.51
CA TYR A 29 -11.67 -15.44 1.78
C TYR A 29 -11.20 -16.58 0.87
N TYR A 30 -10.19 -16.32 0.03
CA TYR A 30 -9.67 -17.33 -0.90
C TYR A 30 -8.92 -18.45 -0.16
N GLU A 31 -8.22 -18.16 0.93
CA GLU A 31 -7.58 -19.18 1.78
C GLU A 31 -8.60 -20.14 2.39
N ARG A 32 -9.76 -19.64 2.85
CA ARG A 32 -10.85 -20.51 3.31
C ARG A 32 -11.37 -21.42 2.20
N ILE A 33 -11.57 -20.91 0.99
CA ILE A 33 -11.96 -21.73 -0.17
C ILE A 33 -10.89 -22.78 -0.46
N ARG A 34 -9.61 -22.39 -0.47
CA ARG A 34 -8.48 -23.29 -0.69
C ARG A 34 -8.51 -24.46 0.30
N LEU A 35 -8.68 -24.19 1.59
CA LEU A 35 -8.72 -25.22 2.64
C LEU A 35 -9.87 -26.21 2.43
N ARG A 36 -11.07 -25.74 2.10
CA ARG A 36 -12.25 -26.58 1.83
C ARG A 36 -12.07 -27.45 0.59
N LEU A 37 -11.47 -26.89 -0.48
CA LEU A 37 -11.12 -27.65 -1.69
C LEU A 37 -10.08 -28.73 -1.40
N VAL A 38 -9.08 -28.46 -0.55
CA VAL A 38 -8.09 -29.47 -0.10
C VAL A 38 -8.77 -30.61 0.67
N GLN A 39 -9.82 -30.30 1.43
CA GLN A 39 -10.66 -31.29 2.13
C GLN A 39 -11.64 -32.03 1.20
N LYS A 40 -11.60 -31.75 -0.11
CA LYS A 40 -12.48 -32.33 -1.14
C LYS A 40 -13.96 -31.99 -0.95
N GLU A 41 -14.27 -30.87 -0.28
CA GLU A 41 -15.64 -30.36 -0.23
C GLU A 41 -16.12 -29.93 -1.63
N ASP A 42 -17.36 -30.28 -1.95
CA ASP A 42 -18.01 -29.79 -3.16
C ASP A 42 -18.64 -28.42 -2.92
N LEU A 43 -17.97 -27.40 -3.44
CA LEU A 43 -18.38 -26.00 -3.35
C LEU A 43 -19.25 -25.56 -4.53
N SER A 44 -19.62 -26.45 -5.45
CA SER A 44 -20.36 -26.10 -6.67
C SER A 44 -21.74 -25.48 -6.42
N LYS A 45 -22.35 -25.78 -5.26
CA LYS A 45 -23.63 -25.20 -4.82
C LYS A 45 -23.51 -23.78 -4.31
N GLU A 46 -22.37 -23.43 -3.72
CA GLU A 46 -22.10 -22.09 -3.19
C GLU A 46 -21.48 -21.18 -4.26
N ILE A 47 -20.62 -21.74 -5.10
CA ILE A 47 -19.87 -21.02 -6.12
C ILE A 47 -20.12 -21.71 -7.47
N ALA A 48 -21.15 -21.24 -8.18
CA ALA A 48 -21.64 -21.87 -9.41
C ALA A 48 -20.57 -22.06 -10.51
N ILE A 49 -19.52 -21.24 -10.53
CA ILE A 49 -18.42 -21.38 -11.49
C ILE A 49 -17.64 -22.69 -11.31
N ILE A 50 -17.59 -23.24 -10.09
CA ILE A 50 -16.89 -24.48 -9.77
C ILE A 50 -17.52 -25.66 -10.50
N ALA A 51 -18.85 -25.66 -10.68
CA ALA A 51 -19.54 -26.68 -11.48
C ALA A 51 -19.07 -26.71 -12.95
N LYS A 52 -18.62 -25.56 -13.48
CA LYS A 52 -18.16 -25.42 -14.86
C LYS A 52 -16.67 -25.74 -15.03
N VAL A 53 -15.82 -25.29 -14.10
CA VAL A 53 -14.35 -25.35 -14.22
C VAL A 53 -13.75 -26.53 -13.45
N GLY A 54 -14.52 -27.14 -12.54
CA GLY A 54 -14.09 -28.25 -11.69
C GLY A 54 -13.17 -27.83 -10.54
N ALA A 55 -12.98 -28.73 -9.58
CA ALA A 55 -12.20 -28.46 -8.36
C ALA A 55 -10.73 -28.10 -8.64
N ALA A 56 -10.10 -28.76 -9.63
CA ALA A 56 -8.70 -28.52 -9.99
C ALA A 56 -8.48 -27.14 -10.63
N GLY A 57 -9.36 -26.73 -11.55
CA GLY A 57 -9.28 -25.40 -12.14
C GLY A 57 -9.60 -24.30 -11.12
N THR A 58 -10.57 -24.55 -10.24
CA THR A 58 -10.87 -23.63 -9.12
C THR A 58 -9.67 -23.46 -8.20
N MET A 59 -8.97 -24.55 -7.84
CA MET A 59 -7.76 -24.49 -7.02
C MET A 59 -6.66 -23.62 -7.65
N THR A 60 -6.53 -23.64 -8.98
CA THR A 60 -5.56 -22.82 -9.70
C THR A 60 -5.90 -21.34 -9.57
N VAL A 61 -7.15 -20.97 -9.89
CA VAL A 61 -7.63 -19.58 -9.80
C VAL A 61 -7.53 -19.05 -8.36
N VAL A 62 -7.87 -19.88 -7.37
CA VAL A 62 -7.78 -19.50 -5.95
C VAL A 62 -6.34 -19.20 -5.53
N LYS A 63 -5.36 -20.00 -5.98
CA LYS A 63 -3.94 -19.77 -5.68
C LYS A 63 -3.42 -18.50 -6.34
N GLU A 64 -3.80 -18.27 -7.60
CA GLU A 64 -3.47 -17.04 -8.33
C GLU A 64 -4.05 -15.82 -7.62
N ALA A 65 -5.33 -15.85 -7.26
CA ALA A 65 -5.97 -14.76 -6.52
C ALA A 65 -5.28 -14.48 -5.17
N ILE A 66 -4.95 -15.51 -4.40
CA ILE A 66 -4.20 -15.34 -3.13
C ILE A 66 -2.85 -14.65 -3.40
N SER A 67 -2.13 -15.07 -4.43
CA SER A 67 -0.84 -14.47 -4.82
C SER A 67 -1.01 -13.00 -5.19
N ASP A 68 -2.00 -12.69 -6.03
CA ASP A 68 -2.27 -11.33 -6.51
C ASP A 68 -2.66 -10.40 -5.37
N TYR A 69 -3.55 -10.83 -4.47
CA TYR A 69 -3.94 -10.00 -3.33
C TYR A 69 -2.79 -9.85 -2.32
N LYS A 70 -1.93 -10.86 -2.13
CA LYS A 70 -0.71 -10.71 -1.33
C LYS A 70 0.26 -9.69 -1.95
N ALA A 71 0.39 -9.68 -3.28
CA ALA A 71 1.16 -8.67 -3.98
C ALA A 71 0.55 -7.27 -3.82
N GLN A 72 -0.78 -7.14 -3.83
CA GLN A 72 -1.47 -5.86 -3.56
C GLN A 72 -1.24 -5.36 -2.12
N VAL A 73 -1.17 -6.25 -1.13
CA VAL A 73 -0.81 -5.87 0.25
C VAL A 73 0.61 -5.30 0.29
N ALA A 74 1.56 -5.96 -0.39
CA ALA A 74 2.95 -5.49 -0.47
C ALA A 74 3.08 -4.15 -1.22
N GLY A 75 2.34 -4.01 -2.33
CA GLY A 75 2.34 -2.83 -3.19
C GLY A 75 1.47 -1.67 -2.70
N ALA A 76 0.72 -1.82 -1.60
CA ALA A 76 -0.17 -0.77 -1.10
C ALA A 76 0.56 0.54 -0.73
N TRP A 77 1.85 0.42 -0.39
CA TRP A 77 2.77 1.52 -0.06
C TRP A 77 3.68 1.91 -1.23
N GLU A 78 3.38 1.49 -2.46
CA GLU A 78 4.07 2.03 -3.61
C GLU A 78 3.58 3.46 -3.89
N LEU A 79 4.50 4.37 -4.15
CA LEU A 79 4.16 5.75 -4.55
C LEU A 79 3.74 5.78 -6.02
N ASN A 80 3.16 6.90 -6.46
CA ASN A 80 3.00 7.15 -7.88
C ASN A 80 4.36 7.01 -8.61
N PRO A 81 4.44 6.37 -9.79
CA PRO A 81 5.70 6.14 -10.50
C PRO A 81 6.57 7.39 -10.64
N ARG A 82 5.95 8.56 -10.89
CA ARG A 82 6.66 9.83 -10.97
C ARG A 82 7.37 10.22 -9.68
N LEU A 83 6.77 9.93 -8.52
CA LEU A 83 7.40 10.16 -7.22
C LEU A 83 8.50 9.13 -6.93
N GLN A 84 8.35 7.89 -7.42
CA GLN A 84 9.39 6.88 -7.33
C GLN A 84 10.63 7.28 -8.15
N ASP A 85 10.43 7.87 -9.33
CA ASP A 85 11.53 8.28 -10.23
C ASP A 85 12.40 9.40 -9.64
N ILE A 86 11.80 10.31 -8.86
CA ILE A 86 12.48 11.48 -8.29
C ILE A 86 12.94 11.26 -6.84
N GLY A 87 12.62 10.11 -6.25
CA GLY A 87 12.78 9.85 -4.83
C GLY A 87 13.42 8.51 -4.54
N LYS A 88 14.02 8.39 -3.35
CA LYS A 88 14.37 7.09 -2.79
C LYS A 88 13.26 6.66 -1.85
N HIS A 89 12.92 5.38 -1.89
CA HIS A 89 11.91 4.82 -1.00
C HIS A 89 12.44 3.54 -0.35
N LYS A 90 12.01 3.32 0.88
CA LYS A 90 12.20 2.09 1.62
C LYS A 90 10.88 1.76 2.28
N ILE A 91 10.33 0.61 1.94
CA ILE A 91 9.08 0.08 2.50
C ILE A 91 9.43 -1.18 3.26
N SER A 92 9.02 -1.27 4.52
CA SER A 92 9.14 -2.47 5.34
C SER A 92 7.78 -2.81 5.91
N LEU A 93 7.32 -4.04 5.68
CA LEU A 93 6.09 -4.57 6.26
C LEU A 93 6.44 -5.64 7.27
N VAL A 94 6.04 -5.44 8.52
CA VAL A 94 6.25 -6.38 9.62
C VAL A 94 4.91 -7.05 9.94
N VAL A 95 4.83 -8.35 9.68
CA VAL A 95 3.68 -9.17 10.06
C VAL A 95 3.86 -9.63 11.50
N ASN A 96 2.90 -9.28 12.35
CA ASN A 96 2.80 -9.77 13.73
C ASN A 96 1.58 -10.69 13.82
N GLU A 97 1.76 -11.92 14.30
CA GLU A 97 0.68 -12.92 14.40
C GLU A 97 -0.50 -12.46 15.27
N ARG A 98 -0.29 -11.48 16.15
CA ARG A 98 -1.33 -10.92 17.02
C ARG A 98 -2.06 -9.73 16.40
N GLU A 99 -1.68 -9.31 15.20
CA GLU A 99 -2.26 -8.16 14.51
C GLU A 99 -2.87 -8.58 13.17
N GLN A 100 -4.06 -8.05 12.88
CA GLN A 100 -4.77 -8.32 11.62
C GLN A 100 -4.16 -7.57 10.44
N LEU A 101 -3.50 -6.42 10.71
CA LEU A 101 -2.84 -5.60 9.72
C LEU A 101 -1.33 -5.63 9.96
N PRO A 102 -0.52 -5.90 8.92
CA PRO A 102 0.93 -5.70 9.00
C PRO A 102 1.26 -4.26 9.36
N ARG A 103 2.28 -4.07 10.20
CA ARG A 103 2.82 -2.75 10.49
C ARG A 103 3.71 -2.32 9.34
N ALA A 104 3.44 -1.14 8.79
CA ALA A 104 4.27 -0.53 7.77
C ALA A 104 5.25 0.43 8.44
N ASP A 105 6.52 0.36 8.02
CA ASP A 105 7.55 1.35 8.29
C ASP A 105 8.08 1.80 6.93
N VAL A 106 7.71 3.02 6.55
CA VAL A 106 7.91 3.53 5.20
C VAL A 106 8.64 4.87 5.24
N ALA A 107 9.77 4.92 4.55
CA ALA A 107 10.59 6.12 4.42
C ALA A 107 10.73 6.52 2.95
N TYR A 108 10.35 7.76 2.65
CA TYR A 108 10.52 8.40 1.35
C TYR A 108 11.49 9.57 1.46
N GLN A 109 12.34 9.75 0.46
CA GLN A 109 13.30 10.83 0.41
C GLN A 109 13.32 11.44 -0.98
N PHE A 110 12.89 12.70 -1.08
CA PHE A 110 12.87 13.46 -2.32
C PHE A 110 13.99 14.48 -2.28
N LYS A 111 14.96 14.37 -3.20
CA LYS A 111 16.09 15.29 -3.29
C LYS A 111 15.83 16.31 -4.40
N SER A 112 16.04 17.57 -4.08
CA SER A 112 15.92 18.67 -5.02
C SER A 112 17.14 19.59 -4.94
N LYS A 113 17.16 20.66 -5.75
CA LYS A 113 18.24 21.66 -5.69
C LYS A 113 18.17 22.47 -4.40
N ALA A 114 16.97 22.72 -3.90
CA ALA A 114 16.73 23.49 -2.69
C ALA A 114 17.00 22.70 -1.39
N GLY A 115 16.84 21.37 -1.41
CA GLY A 115 17.06 20.56 -0.22
C GLY A 115 16.59 19.13 -0.37
N THR A 116 16.25 18.50 0.75
CA THR A 116 15.73 17.13 0.77
C THR A 116 14.53 17.07 1.68
N VAL A 117 13.41 16.59 1.16
CA VAL A 117 12.21 16.30 1.93
C VAL A 117 12.21 14.82 2.27
N LYS A 118 12.22 14.50 3.56
CA LYS A 118 12.06 13.14 4.08
C LYS A 118 10.66 12.99 4.63
N VAL A 119 9.98 11.93 4.22
CA VAL A 119 8.66 11.55 4.72
C VAL A 119 8.81 10.19 5.37
N HIS A 120 8.31 10.06 6.59
CA HIS A 120 8.33 8.81 7.34
C HIS A 120 6.92 8.52 7.83
N ILE A 121 6.42 7.32 7.51
CA ILE A 121 5.11 6.84 7.92
C ILE A 121 5.30 5.52 8.64
N THR A 122 4.76 5.44 9.85
CA THR A 122 4.65 4.17 10.58
C THR A 122 3.19 3.85 10.89
N THR A 123 2.83 2.57 10.88
CA THR A 123 1.47 2.13 11.22
C THR A 123 1.42 1.14 12.38
N ALA A 124 0.29 1.16 13.08
CA ALA A 124 -0.11 0.18 14.08
C ALA A 124 -1.62 -0.04 13.98
N GLY A 125 -2.01 -1.17 13.36
CA GLY A 125 -3.40 -1.38 12.95
C GLY A 125 -3.84 -0.35 11.91
N GLU A 126 -4.97 0.30 12.16
CA GLU A 126 -5.50 1.37 11.29
C GLU A 126 -4.93 2.76 11.61
N ASN A 127 -4.15 2.89 12.68
CA ASN A 127 -3.53 4.15 13.06
C ASN A 127 -2.19 4.32 12.34
N TYR A 128 -1.84 5.57 12.05
CA TYR A 128 -0.55 5.93 11.48
C TYR A 128 0.06 7.15 12.16
N THR A 129 1.37 7.25 12.08
CA THR A 129 2.13 8.46 12.40
C THR A 129 2.83 8.94 11.14
N LEU A 130 2.68 10.22 10.82
CA LEU A 130 3.34 10.89 9.69
C LEU A 130 4.36 11.89 10.22
N SER A 131 5.60 11.80 9.73
CA SER A 131 6.65 12.79 9.96
C SER A 131 7.19 13.29 8.62
N ILE A 132 7.16 14.60 8.41
CA ILE A 132 7.78 15.25 7.25
C ILE A 132 8.92 16.11 7.77
N ASN A 133 10.11 16.00 7.17
CA ASN A 133 11.29 16.77 7.54
C ASN A 133 12.03 17.27 6.29
N ALA A 134 12.14 18.59 6.16
CA ALA A 134 12.80 19.24 5.02
C ALA A 134 14.13 19.93 5.41
N GLY A 135 14.70 19.59 6.57
CA GLY A 135 15.92 20.18 7.11
C GLY A 135 15.69 21.36 8.05
N LYS A 136 16.77 21.87 8.64
CA LYS A 136 16.74 22.92 9.68
C LYS A 136 16.73 24.35 9.12
N ASN A 137 17.17 24.56 7.88
CA ASN A 137 17.18 25.88 7.26
C ASN A 137 15.77 26.19 6.72
N PRO A 138 15.05 27.19 7.25
CA PRO A 138 13.64 27.43 6.90
C PRO A 138 13.43 27.75 5.42
N MET A 139 14.31 28.56 4.82
CA MET A 139 14.18 28.98 3.41
C MET A 139 14.43 27.81 2.46
N ALA A 140 15.49 27.04 2.70
CA ALA A 140 15.80 25.85 1.92
C ALA A 140 14.71 24.77 2.08
N ALA A 141 14.20 24.58 3.30
CA ALA A 141 13.13 23.65 3.61
C ALA A 141 11.83 24.02 2.87
N GLN A 142 11.44 25.30 2.91
CA GLN A 142 10.24 25.78 2.20
C GLN A 142 10.36 25.58 0.69
N MET A 143 11.51 25.92 0.11
CA MET A 143 11.73 25.75 -1.33
C MET A 143 11.73 24.27 -1.75
N ALA A 144 12.33 23.38 -0.94
CA ALA A 144 12.29 21.94 -1.19
C ALA A 144 10.87 21.38 -1.12
N CYS A 145 10.05 21.85 -0.17
CA CYS A 145 8.63 21.50 -0.10
C CYS A 145 7.87 21.98 -1.33
N ILE A 146 8.02 23.24 -1.75
CA ILE A 146 7.36 23.79 -2.94
C ILE A 146 7.73 22.99 -4.21
N GLU A 147 9.00 22.59 -4.35
CA GLU A 147 9.43 21.77 -5.49
C GLU A 147 8.75 20.40 -5.50
N LEU A 148 8.54 19.78 -4.34
CA LEU A 148 7.79 18.52 -4.23
C LEU A 148 6.29 18.73 -4.49
N GLU A 149 5.70 19.80 -3.96
CA GLU A 149 4.30 20.16 -4.18
C GLU A 149 3.98 20.33 -5.66
N LYS A 150 4.86 20.97 -6.44
CA LYS A 150 4.72 21.09 -7.89
C LYS A 150 4.59 19.72 -8.57
N GLN A 151 5.34 18.72 -8.10
CA GLN A 151 5.23 17.36 -8.63
C GLN A 151 3.89 16.73 -8.29
N LEU A 152 3.39 16.94 -7.07
CA LEU A 152 2.06 16.48 -6.66
C LEU A 152 0.94 17.14 -7.46
N THR A 153 1.01 18.46 -7.67
CA THR A 153 0.04 19.19 -8.49
C THR A 153 0.03 18.67 -9.93
N PHE A 154 1.21 18.40 -10.50
CA PHE A 154 1.27 17.80 -11.84
C PHE A 154 0.62 16.43 -11.87
N ILE A 155 0.91 15.56 -10.89
CA ILE A 155 0.28 14.24 -10.78
C ILE A 155 -1.24 14.37 -10.72
N ALA A 156 -1.78 15.34 -9.96
CA ALA A 156 -3.22 15.57 -9.87
C ALA A 156 -3.86 16.10 -11.17
N LEU A 157 -3.07 16.67 -12.08
CA LEU A 157 -3.54 17.18 -13.37
C LEU A 157 -3.38 16.17 -14.52
N THR A 158 -2.49 15.18 -14.38
CA THR A 158 -2.16 14.23 -15.45
C THR A 158 -2.49 12.77 -15.13
N GLY A 159 -2.86 12.47 -13.88
CA GLY A 159 -3.30 11.15 -13.43
C GLY A 159 -4.81 11.04 -13.41
#